data_AF-A0A3L9YRY1-F1
#
_entry.id   AF-A0A3L9YRY1-F1
#
_cell.length_a   1.000
_cell.length_b   1.000
_cell.length_c   1.000
_cell.angle_alpha   90.00
_cell.angle_beta   90.00
_cell.angle_gamma   90.00
#
_symmetry.space_group_name_H-M   'P 1'
#
loop_
_entity.id
_entity.type
_entity.pdbx_description
1 polymer ?
#
loop_
_entity_poly.entity_id
_entity_poly.type
_entity_poly.pdbx_seq_one_letter_code
_entity_poly.pdbx_strand_id
1 'polypeptide(L)'
;MTPSDQIATFAAAIALGSAAVSVLAIYIPWKNTHDVELFKEAVLALERAYRSLMLGAQPDGRPAPDRLNWLTSARHIQSYKSLKSLLKTDLYRRLCAEHEEHWRQEFYLRVAKDRIYHISYYESGPIEPRSAIVIHGFAAWRSDRQDPIETIDFESLYQESDVLTGNHGLRDYLAKFPQFSGNL
;
A
#
# COMPACT_ATOMS: atom_id res chain seq x y z
N MET A 1 -39.49 -41.77 -22.61
CA MET A 1 -38.89 -41.35 -21.33
C MET A 1 -39.77 -41.93 -20.24
N THR A 2 -39.25 -42.87 -19.46
CA THR A 2 -40.03 -43.49 -18.38
C THR A 2 -40.02 -42.56 -17.16
N PRO A 3 -40.99 -42.69 -16.24
CA PRO A 3 -41.02 -41.90 -15.00
C PRO A 3 -39.72 -41.99 -14.18
N SER A 4 -39.00 -43.12 -14.28
CA SER A 4 -37.70 -43.32 -13.63
C SER A 4 -36.58 -42.45 -14.21
N ASP A 5 -36.58 -42.21 -15.53
CA ASP A 5 -35.56 -41.38 -16.19
C ASP A 5 -35.69 -39.90 -15.77
N GLN A 6 -36.93 -39.42 -15.60
CA GLN A 6 -37.20 -38.06 -15.14
C GLN A 6 -36.72 -37.87 -13.69
N ILE A 7 -37.02 -38.81 -12.80
CA ILE A 7 -36.58 -38.77 -11.39
C ILE A 7 -35.05 -38.78 -11.28
N ALA A 8 -34.35 -39.62 -12.06
CA ALA A 8 -32.89 -39.67 -12.07
C ALA A 8 -32.27 -38.35 -12.57
N THR A 9 -32.88 -37.73 -13.58
CA THR A 9 -32.41 -36.44 -14.14
C THR A 9 -32.58 -35.30 -13.14
N PHE A 10 -33.71 -35.24 -12.43
CA PHE A 10 -33.95 -34.26 -11.37
C PHE A 10 -33.01 -34.45 -10.18
N ALA A 11 -32.77 -35.70 -9.75
CA ALA A 11 -31.84 -36.00 -8.67
C ALA A 11 -30.39 -35.59 -9.01
N ALA A 12 -29.94 -35.84 -10.25
CA ALA A 12 -28.61 -35.45 -10.71
C ALA A 12 -28.43 -33.92 -10.78
N ALA A 13 -29.46 -33.18 -11.23
CA ALA A 13 -29.43 -31.72 -11.28
C ALA A 13 -29.36 -31.10 -9.86
N ILE A 14 -30.12 -31.66 -8.90
CA ILE A 14 -30.08 -31.23 -7.49
C ILE A 14 -28.70 -31.50 -6.87
N ALA A 15 -28.09 -32.66 -7.17
CA ALA A 15 -26.77 -33.02 -6.65
C ALA A 15 -25.66 -32.11 -7.21
N LEU A 16 -25.68 -31.80 -8.51
CA LEU A 16 -24.70 -30.88 -9.14
C LEU A 16 -24.86 -29.44 -8.64
N GLY A 17 -26.10 -28.95 -8.52
CA GLY A 17 -26.37 -27.63 -7.96
C GLY A 17 -25.90 -27.50 -6.50
N SER A 18 -26.14 -28.54 -5.69
CA SER A 18 -25.70 -28.59 -4.30
C SER A 18 -24.17 -28.64 -4.18
N ALA A 19 -23.49 -29.42 -5.03
CA ALA A 19 -22.03 -29.47 -5.05
C ALA A 19 -21.42 -28.12 -5.42
N ALA A 20 -21.98 -27.39 -6.39
CA ALA A 20 -21.53 -26.05 -6.75
C ALA A 20 -21.70 -25.05 -5.61
N VAL A 21 -22.85 -25.07 -4.91
CA VAL A 21 -23.10 -24.21 -3.75
C VAL A 21 -22.17 -24.55 -2.59
N SER A 22 -21.93 -25.83 -2.29
CA SER A 22 -20.98 -26.26 -1.25
C SER A 22 -19.55 -25.84 -1.57
N VAL A 23 -19.12 -25.96 -2.83
CA VAL A 23 -17.81 -25.48 -3.28
C VAL A 23 -17.71 -23.96 -3.11
N LEU A 24 -18.72 -23.19 -3.52
CA LEU A 24 -18.74 -21.73 -3.35
C LEU A 24 -18.76 -21.31 -1.87
N ALA A 25 -19.54 -21.99 -1.04
CA ALA A 25 -19.68 -21.71 0.39
C ALA A 25 -18.41 -22.01 1.19
N ILE A 26 -17.56 -22.93 0.71
CA ILE A 26 -16.23 -23.18 1.29
C ILE A 26 -15.20 -22.22 0.68
N TYR A 27 -15.26 -22.01 -0.63
CA TYR A 27 -14.26 -21.25 -1.37
C TYR A 27 -14.28 -19.76 -1.04
N ILE A 28 -15.44 -19.12 -0.95
CA ILE A 28 -15.54 -17.67 -0.69
C ILE A 28 -15.01 -17.30 0.71
N PRO A 29 -15.41 -17.97 1.81
CA PRO A 29 -14.84 -17.70 3.13
C PRO A 29 -13.37 -18.08 3.22
N TRP A 30 -12.95 -19.21 2.64
CA TRP A 30 -11.55 -19.63 2.66
C TRP A 30 -10.65 -18.63 1.92
N LYS A 31 -11.06 -18.19 0.72
CA LYS A 31 -10.35 -17.17 -0.06
C LYS A 31 -10.24 -15.86 0.71
N ASN A 32 -11.34 -15.42 1.35
CA ASN A 32 -11.32 -14.21 2.16
C ASN A 32 -10.40 -14.34 3.37
N THR A 33 -10.48 -15.43 4.14
CA THR A 33 -9.60 -15.68 5.30
C THR A 33 -8.13 -15.79 4.89
N HIS A 34 -7.84 -16.45 3.77
CA HIS A 34 -6.47 -16.54 3.26
C HIS A 34 -5.91 -15.17 2.88
N ASP A 35 -6.69 -14.36 2.14
CA ASP A 35 -6.27 -13.00 1.77
C ASP A 35 -6.17 -12.07 3.01
N VAL A 36 -6.99 -12.26 4.05
CA VAL A 36 -6.84 -11.55 5.34
C VAL A 36 -5.48 -11.81 5.95
N GLU A 37 -5.07 -13.07 6.07
CA GLU A 37 -3.80 -13.44 6.70
C GLU A 37 -2.60 -13.01 5.86
N LEU A 38 -2.68 -13.17 4.52
CA LEU A 38 -1.68 -12.64 3.60
C LEU A 38 -1.54 -11.11 3.72
N PHE A 39 -2.66 -10.41 3.81
CA PHE A 39 -2.68 -8.94 3.96
C PHE A 39 -2.00 -8.52 5.27
N LYS A 40 -2.36 -9.14 6.40
CA LYS A 40 -1.75 -8.86 7.70
C LYS A 40 -0.23 -9.06 7.67
N GLU A 41 0.21 -10.20 7.13
CA GLU A 41 1.65 -10.50 7.06
C GLU A 41 2.39 -9.56 6.09
N ALA A 42 1.73 -9.14 4.99
CA ALA A 42 2.30 -8.15 4.07
C ALA A 42 2.52 -6.80 4.78
N VAL A 43 1.51 -6.27 5.48
CA VAL A 43 1.64 -5.02 6.24
C VAL A 43 2.73 -5.15 7.31
N LEU A 44 2.75 -6.26 8.03
CA LEU A 44 3.77 -6.53 9.04
C LEU A 44 5.19 -6.61 8.45
N ALA A 45 5.35 -7.12 7.23
CA ALA A 45 6.63 -7.09 6.54
C ALA A 45 7.10 -5.65 6.27
N LEU A 46 6.21 -4.72 5.88
CA LEU A 46 6.57 -3.31 5.74
C LEU A 46 6.97 -2.66 7.08
N GLU A 47 6.22 -2.95 8.14
CA GLU A 47 6.56 -2.48 9.49
C GLU A 47 7.94 -2.96 9.94
N ARG A 48 8.22 -4.26 9.76
CA ARG A 48 9.53 -4.85 10.06
C ARG A 48 10.62 -4.22 9.21
N ALA A 49 10.35 -3.98 7.92
CA ALA A 49 11.30 -3.31 7.05
C ALA A 49 11.69 -1.93 7.58
N TYR A 50 10.71 -1.11 7.96
CA TYR A 50 10.95 0.23 8.49
C TYR A 50 11.68 0.17 9.84
N ARG A 51 11.22 -0.69 10.77
CA ARG A 51 11.84 -0.85 12.09
C ARG A 51 13.30 -1.31 11.97
N SER A 52 13.60 -2.26 11.08
CA SER A 52 14.98 -2.70 10.84
C SER A 52 15.86 -1.58 10.28
N LEU A 53 15.34 -0.78 9.35
CA LEU A 53 16.09 0.34 8.78
C LEU A 53 16.39 1.42 9.83
N MET A 54 15.42 1.71 10.68
CA MET A 54 15.49 2.78 11.69
C MET A 54 16.18 2.37 12.99
N LEU A 55 16.67 1.13 13.08
CA LEU A 55 17.44 0.69 14.25
C LEU A 55 18.74 1.50 14.34
N GLY A 56 18.97 2.14 15.49
CA GLY A 56 20.14 3.00 15.69
C GLY A 56 20.11 4.29 14.87
N ALA A 57 18.93 4.77 14.47
CA ALA A 57 18.78 6.02 13.72
C ALA A 57 19.57 7.18 14.36
N GLN A 58 20.15 8.02 13.51
CA GLN A 58 20.91 9.19 13.91
C GLN A 58 20.00 10.26 14.53
N PRO A 59 20.53 11.22 15.31
CA PRO A 59 19.74 12.28 15.94
C PRO A 59 18.95 13.14 14.95
N ASP A 60 19.44 13.27 13.72
CA ASP A 60 18.74 13.94 12.63
C ASP A 60 17.70 13.06 11.92
N GLY A 61 17.33 11.93 12.53
CA GLY A 61 16.27 11.04 12.06
C GLY A 61 16.62 10.24 10.81
N ARG A 62 17.88 10.23 10.36
CA ARG A 62 18.35 9.33 9.29
C ARG A 62 18.58 7.92 9.82
N PRO A 63 18.43 6.88 8.99
CA PRO A 63 18.91 5.55 9.34
C PRO A 63 20.41 5.56 9.69
N ALA A 64 20.84 4.57 10.48
CA ALA A 64 22.26 4.29 10.59
C ALA A 64 22.77 3.75 9.25
N PRO A 65 24.01 4.07 8.84
CA PRO A 65 24.67 3.43 7.71
C PRO A 65 25.12 2.00 8.07
N ASP A 66 24.21 1.18 8.58
CA ASP A 66 24.49 -0.18 9.02
C ASP A 66 24.10 -1.20 7.95
N ARG A 67 25.07 -2.03 7.55
CA ARG A 67 24.88 -3.02 6.49
C ARG A 67 23.72 -3.98 6.75
N LEU A 68 23.59 -4.47 7.99
CA LEU A 68 22.62 -5.49 8.35
C LEU A 68 21.21 -4.90 8.38
N ASN A 69 21.06 -3.69 8.92
CA ASN A 69 19.79 -2.97 8.98
C ASN A 69 19.23 -2.71 7.58
N TRP A 70 20.06 -2.18 6.68
CA TRP A 70 19.66 -1.92 5.29
C TRP A 70 19.31 -3.21 4.54
N LEU A 71 20.14 -4.25 4.67
CA LEU A 71 19.89 -5.54 4.00
C LEU A 71 18.62 -6.23 4.53
N THR A 72 18.39 -6.19 5.84
CA THR A 72 17.19 -6.77 6.47
C THR A 72 15.94 -6.03 6.06
N SER A 73 16.00 -4.69 6.04
CA SER A 73 14.90 -3.86 5.55
C SER A 73 14.54 -4.17 4.09
N ALA A 74 15.54 -4.22 3.21
CA ALA A 74 15.33 -4.55 1.80
C ALA A 74 14.72 -5.95 1.60
N ARG A 75 15.14 -6.95 2.38
CA ARG A 75 14.54 -8.29 2.35
C ARG A 75 13.07 -8.27 2.73
N HIS A 76 12.71 -7.55 3.80
CA HIS A 76 11.32 -7.42 4.21
C HIS A 76 10.45 -6.69 3.17
N ILE A 77 10.98 -5.67 2.48
CA ILE A 77 10.31 -5.04 1.33
C ILE A 77 10.05 -6.06 0.21
N GLN A 78 11.01 -6.94 -0.09
CA GLN A 78 10.81 -7.99 -1.11
C GLN A 78 9.80 -9.05 -0.65
N SER A 79 9.81 -9.44 0.62
CA SER A 79 8.78 -10.31 1.21
C SER A 79 7.39 -9.69 1.08
N TYR A 80 7.25 -8.39 1.38
CA TYR A 80 6.00 -7.65 1.17
C TYR A 80 5.53 -7.74 -0.29
N LYS A 81 6.40 -7.44 -1.26
CA LYS A 81 6.06 -7.51 -2.69
C LYS A 81 5.59 -8.90 -3.10
N SER A 82 6.26 -9.94 -2.60
CA SER A 82 5.87 -11.33 -2.81
C SER A 82 4.49 -11.63 -2.23
N LEU A 83 4.23 -11.27 -0.98
CA LEU A 83 2.93 -11.50 -0.31
C LEU A 83 1.79 -10.75 -0.99
N LYS A 84 2.01 -9.48 -1.34
CA LYS A 84 1.04 -8.66 -2.09
C LYS A 84 0.63 -9.32 -3.40
N SER A 85 1.57 -9.93 -4.12
CA SER A 85 1.28 -10.60 -5.41
C SER A 85 0.36 -11.82 -5.28
N LEU A 86 0.24 -12.39 -4.07
CA LEU A 86 -0.60 -13.56 -3.80
C LEU A 86 -2.07 -13.17 -3.56
N LEU A 87 -2.36 -11.93 -3.17
CA LEU A 87 -3.71 -11.45 -2.86
C LEU A 87 -4.64 -11.58 -4.07
N LYS A 88 -5.80 -12.23 -3.86
CA LYS A 88 -6.78 -12.53 -4.93
C LYS A 88 -8.00 -11.63 -4.94
N THR A 89 -8.28 -10.95 -3.83
CA THR A 89 -9.49 -10.15 -3.62
C THR A 89 -9.18 -8.66 -3.75
N ASP A 90 -10.02 -7.94 -4.48
CA ASP A 90 -9.78 -6.52 -4.79
C ASP A 90 -9.77 -5.64 -3.54
N LEU A 91 -10.60 -5.96 -2.54
CA LEU A 91 -10.59 -5.27 -1.26
C LEU A 91 -9.20 -5.30 -0.61
N TYR A 92 -8.62 -6.48 -0.41
CA TYR A 92 -7.29 -6.61 0.21
C TYR A 92 -6.19 -6.06 -0.68
N ARG A 93 -6.30 -6.14 -2.01
CA ARG A 93 -5.36 -5.48 -2.92
C ARG A 93 -5.36 -3.96 -2.76
N ARG A 94 -6.55 -3.34 -2.64
CA ARG A 94 -6.70 -1.90 -2.41
C ARG A 94 -6.15 -1.51 -1.04
N LEU A 95 -6.57 -2.18 0.03
CA LEU A 95 -6.04 -1.92 1.38
C LEU A 95 -4.52 -2.06 1.43
N CYS A 96 -3.97 -3.10 0.80
CA CYS A 96 -2.52 -3.31 0.75
C CYS A 96 -1.79 -2.19 -0.02
N ALA A 97 -2.42 -1.60 -1.06
CA ALA A 97 -1.86 -0.47 -1.79
C ALA A 97 -1.88 0.84 -1.00
N GLU A 98 -2.89 1.06 -0.15
CA GLU A 98 -2.94 2.20 0.77
C GLU A 98 -1.87 2.11 1.85
N HIS A 99 -1.70 0.93 2.46
CA HIS A 99 -0.60 0.68 3.39
C HIS A 99 0.77 0.82 2.71
N GLU A 100 0.92 0.39 1.45
CA GLU A 100 2.16 0.60 0.70
C GLU A 100 2.50 2.08 0.61
N GLU A 101 1.50 2.93 0.35
CA GLU A 101 1.71 4.35 0.14
C GLU A 101 2.08 5.07 1.44
N HIS A 102 1.39 4.73 2.54
CA HIS A 102 1.77 5.19 3.86
C HIS A 102 3.25 4.87 4.17
N TRP A 103 3.67 3.62 3.97
CA TRP A 103 5.04 3.22 4.24
C TRP A 103 6.01 3.82 3.23
N ARG A 104 5.69 3.90 1.94
CA ARG A 104 6.51 4.58 0.93
C ARG A 104 6.86 5.99 1.40
N GLN A 105 5.86 6.75 1.86
CA GLN A 105 6.06 8.10 2.37
C GLN A 105 6.95 8.11 3.62
N GLU A 106 6.72 7.20 4.57
CA GLU A 106 7.59 7.07 5.75
C GLU A 106 9.05 6.80 5.36
N PHE A 107 9.30 5.90 4.41
CA PHE A 107 10.64 5.67 3.88
C PHE A 107 11.19 6.92 3.18
N TYR A 108 10.40 7.58 2.33
CA TYR A 108 10.78 8.80 1.61
C TYR A 108 11.26 9.90 2.56
N LEU A 109 10.53 10.14 3.64
CA LEU A 109 10.90 11.13 4.66
C LEU A 109 12.27 10.87 5.30
N ARG A 110 12.68 9.59 5.38
CA ARG A 110 13.94 9.17 6.02
C ARG A 110 15.11 9.11 5.06
N VAL A 111 14.89 8.71 3.80
CA VAL A 111 15.98 8.42 2.86
C VAL A 111 16.06 9.34 1.65
N ALA A 112 14.98 10.06 1.30
CA ALA A 112 14.87 10.75 0.02
C ALA A 112 14.40 12.20 0.11
N LYS A 113 13.91 12.70 1.25
CA LYS A 113 13.40 14.07 1.30
C LYS A 113 14.48 15.14 1.16
N ASP A 114 15.64 14.97 1.79
CA ASP A 114 16.79 15.92 1.76
C ASP A 114 18.04 15.38 2.51
N ARG A 115 17.97 14.15 3.07
CA ARG A 115 18.83 13.76 4.21
C ARG A 115 19.99 12.83 3.85
N ILE A 116 19.96 12.18 2.68
CA ILE A 116 20.98 11.19 2.29
C ILE A 116 21.36 11.36 0.82
N TYR A 117 22.30 12.26 0.54
CA TYR A 117 22.80 12.49 -0.82
C TYR A 117 24.33 12.54 -0.92
N HIS A 118 25.03 12.61 0.21
CA HIS A 118 26.49 12.62 0.22
C HIS A 118 27.03 11.19 0.24
N ILE A 119 28.00 10.93 -0.65
CA ILE A 119 28.70 9.63 -0.73
C ILE A 119 29.28 9.19 0.62
N SER A 120 29.75 10.16 1.43
CA SER A 120 30.29 9.92 2.76
C SER A 120 29.32 9.20 3.70
N TYR A 121 28.01 9.38 3.54
CA TYR A 121 27.02 8.62 4.32
C TYR A 121 27.11 7.13 4.01
N TYR A 122 27.16 6.77 2.72
CA TYR A 122 27.21 5.37 2.29
C TYR A 122 28.56 4.69 2.58
N GLU A 123 29.63 5.48 2.65
CA GLU A 123 30.97 5.00 3.00
C GLU A 123 31.19 4.88 4.51
N SER A 124 30.45 5.64 5.33
CA SER A 124 30.65 5.70 6.80
C SER A 124 30.31 4.41 7.55
N GLY A 125 29.42 3.59 6.99
CA GLY A 125 29.26 2.20 7.35
C GLY A 125 28.82 1.47 6.08
N PRO A 126 29.51 0.39 5.66
CA PRO A 126 29.39 -0.12 4.30
C PRO A 126 28.02 -0.75 4.07
N ILE A 127 27.06 0.07 3.63
CA ILE A 127 25.71 -0.34 3.25
C ILE A 127 25.81 -1.33 2.09
N GLU A 128 24.96 -2.36 2.09
CA GLU A 128 24.91 -3.29 0.96
C GLU A 128 24.25 -2.59 -0.24
N PRO A 129 24.93 -2.45 -1.40
CA PRO A 129 24.45 -1.59 -2.48
C PRO A 129 23.06 -1.96 -3.04
N ARG A 130 22.73 -3.26 -3.14
CA ARG A 130 21.43 -3.68 -3.66
C ARG A 130 20.30 -3.28 -2.72
N SER A 131 20.55 -3.36 -1.42
CA SER A 131 19.59 -2.93 -0.40
C SER A 131 19.31 -1.43 -0.49
N ALA A 132 20.33 -0.60 -0.77
CA ALA A 132 20.14 0.82 -0.99
C ALA A 132 19.25 1.08 -2.21
N ILE A 133 19.51 0.41 -3.34
CA ILE A 133 18.68 0.52 -4.55
C ILE A 133 17.23 0.12 -4.26
N VAL A 134 17.01 -1.00 -3.54
CA VAL A 134 15.66 -1.47 -3.20
C VAL A 134 14.92 -0.45 -2.33
N ILE A 135 15.57 0.11 -1.32
CA ILE A 135 14.95 1.04 -0.37
C ILE A 135 14.67 2.39 -1.04
N HIS A 136 15.64 2.96 -1.75
CA HIS A 136 15.42 4.22 -2.49
C HIS A 136 14.38 4.05 -3.60
N GLY A 137 14.41 2.93 -4.32
CA GLY A 137 13.40 2.62 -5.34
C GLY A 137 12.01 2.35 -4.76
N PHE A 138 11.93 1.79 -3.54
CA PHE A 138 10.66 1.67 -2.83
C PHE A 138 10.16 3.04 -2.35
N ALA A 139 11.02 3.90 -1.84
CA ALA A 139 10.66 5.22 -1.33
C ALA A 139 10.25 6.22 -2.43
N ALA A 140 10.74 6.04 -3.65
CA ALA A 140 10.43 6.92 -4.77
C ALA A 140 8.94 6.91 -5.13
N TRP A 141 8.40 8.10 -5.49
CA TRP A 141 7.09 8.22 -6.08
C TRP A 141 7.03 7.46 -7.40
N ARG A 142 5.92 6.77 -7.61
CA ARG A 142 5.70 5.95 -8.79
C ARG A 142 5.11 6.79 -9.91
N SER A 143 5.81 6.87 -11.03
CA SER A 143 5.36 7.65 -12.20
C SER A 143 4.08 7.11 -12.83
N ASP A 144 3.75 5.84 -12.59
CA ASP A 144 2.57 5.17 -13.12
C ASP A 144 1.33 5.29 -12.21
N ARG A 145 1.45 5.98 -11.06
CA ARG A 145 0.33 6.21 -10.13
C ARG A 145 -0.18 7.64 -10.27
N GLN A 146 -1.47 7.78 -10.57
CA GLN A 146 -2.18 9.06 -10.49
C GLN A 146 -2.33 9.46 -9.02
N ASP A 147 -2.06 10.73 -8.71
CA ASP A 147 -2.27 11.26 -7.37
C ASP A 147 -3.79 11.30 -7.08
N PRO A 148 -4.28 10.68 -5.98
CA PRO A 148 -5.69 10.74 -5.63
C PRO A 148 -6.24 12.16 -5.46
N ILE A 149 -5.40 13.15 -5.15
CA ILE A 149 -5.81 14.55 -5.04
C ILE A 149 -6.17 15.14 -6.41
N GLU A 150 -5.59 14.62 -7.49
CA GLU A 150 -5.90 15.08 -8.86
C GLU A 150 -7.30 14.66 -9.33
N THR A 151 -7.95 13.72 -8.66
CA THR A 151 -9.30 13.25 -9.02
C THR A 151 -10.41 13.87 -8.18
N ILE A 152 -10.07 14.72 -7.20
CA ILE A 152 -11.04 15.37 -6.32
C ILE A 152 -11.75 16.50 -7.06
N ASP A 153 -13.07 16.56 -6.91
CA ASP A 153 -13.86 17.75 -7.22
C ASP A 153 -13.71 18.75 -6.07
N PHE A 154 -12.83 19.73 -6.23
CA PHE A 154 -12.60 20.74 -5.20
C PHE A 154 -13.82 21.64 -4.97
N GLU A 155 -14.67 21.83 -5.97
CA GLU A 155 -15.88 22.64 -5.82
C GLU A 155 -16.85 21.99 -4.83
N SER A 156 -17.11 20.68 -4.99
CA SER A 156 -17.94 19.95 -4.04
C SER A 156 -17.34 19.96 -2.63
N LEU A 157 -16.00 19.89 -2.51
CA LEU A 157 -15.31 19.93 -1.22
C LEU A 157 -15.50 21.27 -0.48
N TYR A 158 -15.45 22.40 -1.19
CA TYR A 158 -15.74 23.72 -0.63
C TYR A 158 -17.20 23.89 -0.20
N GLN A 159 -18.13 23.19 -0.85
CA GLN A 159 -19.56 23.23 -0.51
C GLN A 159 -19.91 22.31 0.66
N GLU A 160 -19.28 21.13 0.74
CA GLU A 160 -19.48 20.17 1.84
C GLU A 160 -18.83 20.61 3.14
N SER A 161 -17.79 21.44 3.06
CA SER A 161 -17.03 21.88 4.23
C SER A 161 -16.60 23.34 4.12
N ASP A 162 -16.72 24.07 5.22
CA ASP A 162 -16.40 25.49 5.28
C ASP A 162 -14.88 25.71 5.47
N VAL A 163 -14.07 25.12 4.57
CA VAL A 163 -12.60 25.00 4.69
C VAL A 163 -11.90 26.37 4.81
N LEU A 164 -12.53 27.42 4.27
CA LEU A 164 -11.98 28.77 4.21
C LEU A 164 -12.43 29.66 5.36
N THR A 165 -13.44 29.27 6.13
CA THR A 165 -13.96 30.11 7.22
C THR A 165 -13.00 30.11 8.41
N GLY A 166 -12.63 31.32 8.84
CA GLY A 166 -11.63 31.54 9.89
C GLY A 166 -10.18 31.27 9.46
N ASN A 167 -9.93 30.64 8.31
CA ASN A 167 -8.59 30.31 7.83
C ASN A 167 -8.08 31.31 6.77
N HIS A 168 -7.85 32.55 7.20
CA HIS A 168 -7.37 33.63 6.35
C HIS A 168 -6.05 33.29 5.63
N GLY A 169 -5.13 32.59 6.31
CA GLY A 169 -3.84 32.20 5.72
C GLY A 169 -4.00 31.24 4.54
N LEU A 170 -4.93 30.28 4.61
CA LEU A 170 -5.22 29.39 3.49
C LEU A 170 -5.86 30.16 2.33
N ARG A 171 -6.81 31.07 2.61
CA ARG A 171 -7.43 31.91 1.57
C ARG A 171 -6.38 32.73 0.82
N ASP A 172 -5.51 33.43 1.55
CA ASP A 172 -4.45 34.26 0.97
C ASP A 172 -3.43 33.44 0.19
N TYR A 173 -3.16 32.20 0.63
CA TYR A 173 -2.31 31.28 -0.10
C TYR A 173 -2.95 30.83 -1.41
N LEU A 174 -4.22 30.40 -1.38
CA LEU A 174 -4.96 29.94 -2.55
C LEU A 174 -5.17 31.04 -3.59
N ALA A 175 -5.31 32.31 -3.16
CA ALA A 175 -5.42 33.46 -4.06
C ALA A 175 -4.19 33.66 -4.97
N LYS A 176 -3.06 33.02 -4.65
CA LYS A 176 -1.85 33.03 -5.49
C LYS A 176 -1.93 32.06 -6.68
N PHE A 177 -2.94 31.19 -6.69
CA PHE A 177 -3.12 30.14 -7.69
C PHE A 177 -4.38 30.42 -8.51
N PRO A 178 -4.25 30.79 -9.80
CA PRO A 178 -5.38 31.19 -10.64
C PRO A 178 -6.51 30.14 -10.69
N GLN A 179 -6.15 28.86 -10.67
CA GLN A 179 -7.10 27.74 -10.70
C GLN A 179 -8.00 27.62 -9.46
N PHE A 180 -7.64 28.26 -8.35
CA PHE A 180 -8.42 28.26 -7.11
C PHE A 180 -9.05 29.62 -6.81
N SER A 181 -8.76 30.65 -7.61
CA SER A 181 -9.16 32.04 -7.32
C SER A 181 -10.64 32.32 -7.56
N GLY A 182 -11.34 31.51 -8.36
CA GLY A 182 -12.77 31.68 -8.66
C GLY A 182 -13.73 31.25 -7.55
N ASN A 183 -13.23 30.51 -6.55
CA ASN A 183 -14.01 29.87 -5.49
C ASN A 183 -13.68 30.42 -4.08
N LEU A 184 -12.92 31.52 -4.00
CA LEU A 184 -12.45 32.15 -2.76
C LEU A 184 -13.34 33.29 -2.28
#